data_AF-A0A5J6P970-F1
#
_entry.id   AF-A0A5J6P970-F1
#
_cell.length_a   1.000
_cell.length_b   1.000
_cell.length_c   1.000
_cell.angle_alpha   90.00
_cell.angle_beta   90.00
_cell.angle_gamma   90.00
#
_symmetry.space_group_name_H-M   'P 1'
#
loop_
_entity.id
_entity.type
_entity.pdbx_description
1 polymer ?
#
loop_
_entity_poly.entity_id
_entity_poly.type
_entity_poly.pdbx_seq_one_letter_code
_entity_poly.pdbx_strand_id
1 'polypeptide(L)'
;MVKQPKHYFEAILGINAPWSVQDVAIDEKNRVIQIELSYQVEKSRFSFFSKNPDTNNNRISDAGFAKRWMHTSLGNYACHIISSFYDQSMSGSGISKDSLLQPGFLGDANRNYTHELRQHVALFHIRGLSPDAIANTLRIEQVLVEEIIGDIEKTPESYRMATCLPMESDPIWESMIYDKFHLRTQLFSLKLLLSKLKLTMIDPKVETKLSDSVNELRKFFISHANSLDAEFSQICALSTKKQSVEERRSTVTKLVLPSLKNSIWLKLISAKIDLGSNNMPLNLFLVRSRHAFQNTNDNNVRVEVLNQLREFFRKNARNLKQELIQINQIMNAPEEHQVSLPDEHSDVWKRILKDDTFIPSAHIAYKLLLSNLRSQILMNPDPVVELNAVRRVRDFMKHNQRFMQQELRMVINNGYSN
;
A
#
# COMPACT_ATOMS: atom_id res chain seq x y z
N MET A 1 -7.97 1.74 -43.11
CA MET A 1 -8.05 1.15 -41.76
C MET A 1 -6.64 0.76 -41.33
N VAL A 2 -6.07 1.47 -40.35
CA VAL A 2 -4.78 1.10 -39.78
C VAL A 2 -5.02 -0.10 -38.86
N LYS A 3 -4.44 -1.27 -39.18
CA LYS A 3 -4.51 -2.43 -38.29
C LYS A 3 -3.71 -2.09 -37.03
N GLN A 4 -4.41 -1.74 -35.95
CA GLN A 4 -3.79 -1.43 -34.68
C GLN A 4 -3.20 -2.71 -34.06
N PRO A 5 -2.10 -2.64 -33.31
CA PRO A 5 -1.45 -3.82 -32.78
C PRO A 5 -2.28 -4.41 -31.63
N LYS A 6 -2.98 -5.52 -31.92
CA LYS A 6 -3.93 -6.19 -31.01
C LYS A 6 -3.32 -6.55 -29.65
N HIS A 7 -2.04 -6.91 -29.64
CA HIS A 7 -1.30 -7.29 -28.43
C HIS A 7 -1.25 -6.18 -27.37
N TYR A 8 -1.31 -4.90 -27.76
CA TYR A 8 -1.36 -3.80 -26.78
C TYR A 8 -2.67 -3.80 -26.01
N PHE A 9 -3.79 -4.01 -26.70
CA PHE A 9 -5.11 -4.09 -26.06
C PHE A 9 -5.22 -5.32 -25.17
N GLU A 10 -4.66 -6.44 -25.61
CA GLU A 10 -4.58 -7.66 -24.79
C GLU A 10 -3.82 -7.40 -23.48
N ALA A 11 -2.65 -6.77 -23.56
CA ALA A 11 -1.85 -6.43 -22.38
C ALA A 11 -2.55 -5.42 -21.46
N ILE A 12 -3.14 -4.36 -22.02
CA ILE A 12 -3.81 -3.30 -21.24
C ILE A 12 -5.03 -3.85 -20.48
N LEU A 13 -5.80 -4.73 -21.12
CA LEU A 13 -7.03 -5.29 -20.55
C LEU A 13 -6.80 -6.57 -19.76
N GLY A 14 -5.54 -7.01 -19.64
CA GLY A 14 -5.20 -8.28 -18.99
C GLY A 14 -5.80 -9.50 -19.67
N ILE A 15 -6.09 -9.43 -20.98
CA ILE A 15 -6.63 -10.54 -21.75
C ILE A 15 -5.49 -11.53 -22.00
N ASN A 16 -5.68 -12.74 -21.49
CA ASN A 16 -4.74 -13.84 -21.63
C ASN A 16 -5.43 -15.06 -22.21
N ALA A 17 -4.65 -15.96 -22.80
CA ALA A 17 -5.13 -17.26 -23.25
C ALA A 17 -5.98 -17.93 -22.15
N PRO A 18 -7.14 -18.54 -22.50
CA PRO A 18 -7.64 -18.88 -23.84
C PRO A 18 -8.34 -17.73 -24.61
N TRP A 19 -8.36 -16.51 -24.09
CA TRP A 19 -8.96 -15.35 -24.75
C TRP A 19 -7.96 -14.63 -25.64
N SER A 20 -8.45 -14.04 -26.73
CA SER A 20 -7.67 -13.17 -27.60
C SER A 20 -8.53 -12.07 -28.20
N VAL A 21 -7.91 -10.94 -28.56
CA VAL A 21 -8.62 -9.86 -29.26
C VAL A 21 -8.77 -10.24 -30.73
N GLN A 22 -10.01 -10.42 -31.17
CA GLN A 22 -10.35 -10.72 -32.56
C GLN A 22 -10.27 -9.46 -33.42
N ASP A 23 -10.87 -8.36 -33.00
CA ASP A 23 -10.84 -7.10 -33.73
C ASP A 23 -10.94 -5.89 -32.80
N VAL A 24 -10.46 -4.74 -33.29
CA VAL A 24 -10.56 -3.46 -32.59
C VAL A 24 -11.05 -2.39 -33.55
N ALA A 25 -12.22 -1.84 -33.27
CA ALA A 25 -12.78 -0.71 -34.00
C ALA A 25 -12.66 0.56 -33.14
N ILE A 26 -12.03 1.59 -33.69
CA ILE A 26 -11.88 2.90 -33.03
C ILE A 26 -12.68 3.92 -33.83
N ASP A 27 -13.71 4.48 -33.20
CA ASP A 27 -14.49 5.60 -33.70
C ASP A 27 -13.95 6.90 -33.08
N GLU A 28 -13.11 7.60 -33.85
CA GLU A 28 -12.51 8.87 -33.43
C GLU A 28 -13.54 9.98 -33.25
N LYS A 29 -14.61 9.97 -34.05
CA LYS A 29 -15.64 11.02 -34.02
C LYS A 29 -16.45 10.97 -32.74
N ASN A 30 -16.86 9.76 -32.36
CA ASN A 30 -17.64 9.53 -31.15
C ASN A 30 -16.77 9.23 -29.92
N ARG A 31 -15.44 9.13 -30.09
CA ARG A 31 -14.47 8.73 -29.06
C ARG A 31 -14.83 7.41 -28.41
N VAL A 32 -15.13 6.40 -29.24
CA VAL A 32 -15.50 5.06 -28.78
C VAL A 32 -14.49 4.04 -29.30
N ILE A 33 -14.06 3.12 -28.44
CA ILE A 33 -13.28 1.94 -28.79
C ILE A 33 -14.18 0.72 -28.57
N GLN A 34 -14.24 -0.16 -29.55
CA GLN A 34 -14.94 -1.44 -29.49
C GLN A 34 -13.92 -2.55 -29.68
N ILE A 35 -13.93 -3.52 -28.78
CA ILE A 35 -12.96 -4.62 -28.75
C ILE A 35 -13.75 -5.91 -28.81
N GLU A 36 -13.61 -6.62 -29.91
CA GLU A 36 -14.23 -7.92 -30.13
C GLU A 36 -13.29 -9.01 -29.63
N LEU A 37 -13.80 -9.89 -28.78
CA LEU A 37 -13.06 -10.99 -28.18
C LEU A 37 -13.42 -12.31 -28.85
N SER A 38 -12.41 -13.15 -29.01
CA SER A 38 -12.56 -14.56 -29.36
C SER A 38 -12.08 -15.45 -28.23
N TYR A 39 -12.66 -16.65 -28.16
CA TYR A 39 -12.30 -17.67 -27.20
C TYR A 39 -11.76 -18.90 -27.94
N GLN A 40 -10.52 -19.28 -27.65
CA GLN A 40 -9.90 -20.46 -28.23
C GLN A 40 -10.39 -21.70 -27.48
N VAL A 41 -11.35 -22.41 -28.06
CA VAL A 41 -11.74 -23.75 -27.61
C VAL A 41 -10.70 -24.73 -28.13
N GLU A 42 -9.80 -25.22 -27.27
CA GLU A 42 -8.94 -26.35 -27.63
C GLU A 42 -9.81 -27.59 -27.88
N LYS A 43 -9.97 -27.95 -29.16
CA LYS A 43 -10.54 -29.25 -29.54
C LYS A 43 -9.51 -30.33 -29.18
N SER A 44 -9.66 -30.93 -28.00
CA SER A 44 -8.86 -32.10 -27.60
C SER A 44 -8.99 -33.19 -28.66
N ARG A 45 -7.89 -33.51 -29.36
CA ARG A 45 -7.86 -34.50 -30.45
C ARG A 45 -7.80 -35.95 -29.96
N PHE A 46 -7.80 -36.20 -28.64
CA PHE A 46 -7.72 -37.54 -28.07
C PHE A 46 -8.59 -37.67 -26.80
N SER A 47 -9.88 -37.92 -26.99
CA SER A 47 -10.89 -38.03 -25.92
C SER A 47 -11.13 -39.47 -25.46
N PHE A 48 -10.08 -40.23 -25.13
CA PHE A 48 -10.23 -41.60 -24.60
C PHE A 48 -9.62 -41.85 -23.20
N PHE A 49 -8.87 -40.91 -22.62
CA PHE A 49 -8.27 -41.09 -21.28
C PHE A 49 -8.16 -39.81 -20.43
N SER A 50 -9.09 -38.85 -20.55
CA SER A 50 -9.15 -37.76 -19.57
C SER A 50 -9.88 -38.24 -18.30
N LYS A 51 -9.10 -38.66 -17.30
CA LYS A 51 -9.54 -38.59 -15.89
C LYS A 51 -10.05 -37.18 -15.63
N ASN A 52 -11.23 -37.07 -15.01
CA ASN A 52 -11.95 -35.86 -14.63
C ASN A 52 -11.23 -34.55 -14.96
N PRO A 53 -11.67 -33.75 -15.95
CA PRO A 53 -11.26 -32.36 -15.96
C PRO A 53 -11.76 -31.78 -14.64
N ASP A 54 -10.84 -31.26 -13.84
CA ASP A 54 -11.15 -30.59 -12.61
C ASP A 54 -12.36 -29.67 -12.82
N THR A 55 -13.31 -29.79 -11.90
CA THR A 55 -14.40 -28.88 -11.57
C THR A 55 -13.89 -27.43 -11.43
N ASN A 56 -13.51 -26.81 -12.54
CA ASN A 56 -13.23 -25.39 -12.65
C ASN A 56 -14.37 -24.77 -13.46
N ASN A 57 -15.39 -24.39 -12.69
CA ASN A 57 -16.55 -23.60 -13.09
C ASN A 57 -16.16 -22.34 -13.89
N ASN A 58 -16.04 -22.45 -15.20
CA ASN A 58 -16.32 -21.35 -16.10
C ASN A 58 -17.30 -21.90 -17.14
N ARG A 59 -18.61 -21.74 -16.90
CA ARG A 59 -19.70 -22.09 -17.83
C ARG A 59 -19.74 -21.15 -19.05
N ILE A 60 -18.58 -20.64 -19.44
CA ILE A 60 -18.42 -19.76 -20.59
C ILE A 60 -18.58 -20.66 -21.82
N SER A 61 -19.64 -20.39 -22.57
CA SER A 61 -19.98 -21.11 -23.79
C SER A 61 -20.30 -20.12 -24.89
N ASP A 62 -20.24 -20.58 -26.14
CA ASP A 62 -20.69 -19.77 -27.25
C ASP A 62 -22.20 -19.58 -27.14
N ALA A 63 -22.61 -18.33 -26.91
CA ALA A 63 -23.99 -17.95 -26.75
C ALA A 63 -24.75 -17.89 -28.08
N GLY A 64 -24.05 -17.93 -29.22
CA GLY A 64 -24.63 -17.80 -30.55
C GLY A 64 -25.00 -16.36 -30.94
N PHE A 65 -24.91 -15.40 -30.02
CA PHE A 65 -25.06 -13.97 -30.31
C PHE A 65 -24.03 -13.15 -29.54
N ALA A 66 -23.52 -12.11 -30.20
CA ALA A 66 -22.55 -11.20 -29.59
C ALA A 66 -23.24 -10.27 -28.59
N LYS A 67 -22.70 -10.20 -27.38
CA LYS A 67 -23.11 -9.23 -26.38
C LYS A 67 -22.09 -8.11 -26.26
N ARG A 68 -22.58 -6.89 -26.04
CA ARG A 68 -21.77 -5.69 -25.81
C ARG A 68 -21.89 -5.24 -24.35
N TRP A 69 -20.76 -5.02 -23.71
CA TRP A 69 -20.68 -4.45 -22.36
C TRP A 69 -19.88 -3.15 -22.35
N MET A 70 -20.27 -2.22 -21.49
CA MET A 70 -19.48 -1.05 -21.14
C MET A 70 -18.32 -1.45 -20.22
N HIS A 71 -17.12 -1.03 -20.56
CA HIS A 71 -15.88 -1.27 -19.81
C HIS A 71 -15.29 0.04 -19.29
N THR A 72 -14.22 -0.05 -18.51
CA THR A 72 -13.46 1.13 -18.07
C THR A 72 -12.89 1.90 -19.27
N SER A 73 -12.91 3.23 -19.19
CA SER A 73 -12.46 4.08 -20.29
C SER A 73 -10.96 3.94 -20.57
N LEU A 74 -10.57 3.88 -21.84
CA LEU A 74 -9.17 3.88 -22.25
C LEU A 74 -8.76 5.29 -22.66
N GLY A 75 -8.09 6.00 -21.75
CA GLY A 75 -7.71 7.39 -21.95
C GLY A 75 -8.94 8.29 -22.13
N ASN A 76 -9.09 8.89 -23.31
CA ASN A 76 -10.24 9.75 -23.63
C ASN A 76 -11.39 9.04 -24.35
N TYR A 77 -11.32 7.71 -24.48
CA TYR A 77 -12.30 6.92 -25.22
C TYR A 77 -13.16 6.06 -24.29
N ALA A 78 -14.46 6.01 -24.58
CA ALA A 78 -15.36 5.03 -23.99
C ALA A 78 -15.03 3.65 -24.58
N CYS A 79 -14.88 2.62 -23.74
CA CYS A 79 -14.44 1.29 -24.18
C CYS A 79 -15.56 0.27 -24.06
N HIS A 80 -15.93 -0.41 -25.14
CA HIS A 80 -16.88 -1.51 -25.11
C HIS A 80 -16.20 -2.84 -25.43
N ILE A 81 -16.51 -3.84 -24.63
CA ILE A 81 -16.13 -5.23 -24.89
C ILE A 81 -17.29 -5.94 -25.57
N ILE A 82 -17.00 -6.66 -26.66
CA ILE A 82 -17.96 -7.44 -27.42
C ILE A 82 -17.50 -8.89 -27.44
N SER A 83 -18.37 -9.83 -27.06
CA SER A 83 -18.07 -11.26 -27.10
C SER A 83 -19.34 -12.07 -27.34
N SER A 84 -19.25 -13.14 -28.12
CA SER A 84 -20.27 -14.19 -28.17
C SER A 84 -20.09 -15.26 -27.09
N PHE A 85 -18.97 -15.24 -26.36
CA PHE A 85 -18.66 -16.21 -25.31
C PHE A 85 -18.92 -15.59 -23.93
N TYR A 86 -19.92 -16.10 -23.23
CA TYR A 86 -20.23 -15.74 -21.84
C TYR A 86 -21.15 -16.78 -21.20
N ASP A 87 -21.37 -16.66 -19.89
CA ASP A 87 -22.26 -17.57 -19.16
C ASP A 87 -23.72 -17.10 -19.26
N GLN A 88 -24.55 -17.88 -19.94
CA GLN A 88 -25.99 -17.62 -20.07
C GLN A 88 -26.80 -17.98 -18.82
N SER A 89 -26.26 -18.82 -17.93
CA SER A 89 -26.98 -19.32 -16.75
C SER A 89 -27.05 -18.32 -15.60
N MET A 90 -26.37 -17.18 -15.72
CA MET A 90 -26.31 -16.12 -14.72
C MET A 90 -27.55 -15.21 -14.79
N SER A 91 -28.66 -15.71 -14.26
CA SER A 91 -29.92 -14.98 -14.11
C SER A 91 -30.28 -14.85 -12.63
N GLY A 92 -29.84 -13.75 -12.02
CA GLY A 92 -30.14 -13.41 -10.63
C GLY A 92 -30.28 -11.91 -10.45
N SER A 93 -31.04 -11.48 -9.45
CA SER A 93 -31.28 -10.06 -9.15
C SER A 93 -30.03 -9.31 -8.67
N GLY A 94 -29.03 -10.01 -8.16
CA GLY A 94 -27.73 -9.46 -7.75
C GLY A 94 -26.55 -10.13 -8.46
N ILE A 95 -25.34 -9.85 -7.99
CA ILE A 95 -24.10 -10.42 -8.53
C ILE A 95 -23.94 -11.82 -7.92
N SER A 96 -23.77 -12.85 -8.74
CA SER A 96 -23.58 -14.21 -8.25
C SER A 96 -22.12 -14.43 -7.84
N LYS A 97 -21.88 -15.42 -6.97
CA LYS A 97 -20.51 -15.82 -6.58
C LYS A 97 -19.70 -16.34 -7.77
N ASP A 98 -20.35 -17.01 -8.71
CA ASP A 98 -19.70 -17.50 -9.93
C ASP A 98 -19.33 -16.34 -10.88
N SER A 99 -20.14 -15.29 -10.96
CA SER A 99 -19.84 -14.07 -11.72
C SER A 99 -18.56 -13.39 -11.20
N LEU A 100 -18.35 -13.39 -9.88
CA LEU A 100 -17.10 -12.86 -9.29
C LEU A 100 -15.86 -13.67 -9.67
N LEU A 101 -15.99 -14.93 -10.08
CA LEU A 101 -14.87 -15.77 -10.50
C LEU A 101 -14.51 -15.63 -11.98
N GLN A 102 -15.35 -14.94 -12.76
CA GLN A 102 -15.12 -14.72 -14.19
C GLN A 102 -14.07 -13.61 -14.43
N PRO A 103 -13.45 -13.60 -15.62
CA PRO A 103 -12.49 -12.57 -16.02
C PRO A 103 -13.08 -11.15 -16.00
N GLY A 104 -12.28 -10.15 -15.63
CA GLY A 104 -12.68 -8.74 -15.46
C GLY A 104 -13.25 -8.06 -16.70
N PHE A 105 -12.73 -8.43 -17.87
CA PHE A 105 -13.14 -7.87 -19.15
C PHE A 105 -14.50 -8.41 -19.63
N LEU A 106 -15.03 -9.48 -19.04
CA LEU A 106 -16.38 -9.99 -19.37
C LEU A 106 -17.45 -9.32 -18.52
N GLY A 107 -18.70 -9.44 -18.96
CA GLY A 107 -19.87 -9.09 -18.16
C GLY A 107 -20.91 -10.21 -18.18
N ASP A 108 -21.97 -10.05 -17.40
CA ASP A 108 -23.04 -11.05 -17.35
C ASP A 108 -24.01 -10.95 -18.54
N ALA A 109 -24.70 -12.06 -18.84
CA ALA A 109 -25.72 -12.15 -19.89
C ALA A 109 -26.89 -11.18 -19.74
N ASN A 110 -27.17 -10.69 -18.53
CA ASN A 110 -28.30 -9.80 -18.24
C ASN A 110 -27.91 -8.36 -17.90
N ARG A 111 -26.61 -8.02 -17.92
CA ARG A 111 -26.07 -6.69 -17.56
C ARG A 111 -25.34 -6.03 -18.71
N ASN A 112 -25.29 -4.70 -18.74
CA ASN A 112 -24.65 -3.96 -19.83
C ASN A 112 -23.24 -3.45 -19.49
N TYR A 113 -22.61 -3.99 -18.44
CA TYR A 113 -21.29 -3.58 -17.97
C TYR A 113 -20.40 -4.79 -17.68
N THR A 114 -19.08 -4.59 -17.67
CA THR A 114 -18.10 -5.63 -17.33
C THR A 114 -17.85 -5.75 -15.82
N HIS A 115 -17.25 -6.87 -15.40
CA HIS A 115 -16.91 -7.15 -14.00
C HIS A 115 -15.88 -6.19 -13.43
N GLU A 116 -14.95 -5.72 -14.26
CA GLU A 116 -13.97 -4.70 -13.88
C GLU A 116 -14.62 -3.33 -13.65
N LEU A 117 -15.52 -2.88 -14.55
CA LEU A 117 -16.23 -1.62 -14.36
C LEU A 117 -17.06 -1.65 -13.07
N ARG A 118 -17.76 -2.77 -12.83
CA ARG A 118 -18.49 -3.04 -11.58
C ARG A 118 -17.59 -2.93 -10.36
N GLN A 119 -16.38 -3.50 -10.40
CA GLN A 119 -15.42 -3.47 -9.31
C GLN A 119 -14.95 -2.04 -8.99
N HIS A 120 -14.66 -1.22 -10.02
CA HIS A 120 -14.28 0.18 -9.82
C HIS A 120 -15.41 1.00 -9.20
N VAL A 121 -16.64 0.85 -9.71
CA VAL A 121 -17.82 1.51 -9.13
C VAL A 121 -18.00 1.09 -7.67
N ALA A 122 -17.88 -0.20 -7.38
CA ALA A 122 -17.98 -0.72 -6.01
C ALA A 122 -16.94 -0.09 -5.08
N LEU A 123 -15.67 0.02 -5.51
CA LEU A 123 -14.62 0.66 -4.73
C LEU A 123 -14.89 2.14 -4.47
N PHE A 124 -15.30 2.91 -5.47
CA PHE A 124 -15.60 4.32 -5.28
C PHE A 124 -16.83 4.53 -4.39
N HIS A 125 -17.85 3.69 -4.54
CA HIS A 125 -19.05 3.72 -3.71
C HIS A 125 -18.72 3.45 -2.24
N ILE A 126 -17.92 2.42 -1.92
CA ILE A 126 -17.52 2.14 -0.53
C ILE A 126 -16.62 3.26 0.03
N ARG A 127 -15.84 3.95 -0.81
CA ARG A 127 -15.06 5.14 -0.42
C ARG A 127 -15.93 6.38 -0.17
N GLY A 128 -17.24 6.29 -0.39
CA GLY A 128 -18.21 7.35 -0.09
C GLY A 128 -18.31 8.43 -1.17
N LEU A 129 -17.90 8.14 -2.41
CA LEU A 129 -18.15 9.05 -3.53
C LEU A 129 -19.63 8.98 -3.91
N SER A 130 -20.20 10.13 -4.29
CA SER A 130 -21.57 10.20 -4.83
C SER A 130 -21.66 9.53 -6.20
N PRO A 131 -22.83 8.98 -6.60
CA PRO A 131 -23.02 8.38 -7.92
C PRO A 131 -22.63 9.31 -9.07
N ASP A 132 -22.93 10.60 -8.96
CA ASP A 132 -22.51 11.64 -9.92
C ASP A 132 -20.98 11.79 -10.00
N ALA A 133 -20.29 11.83 -8.87
CA ALA A 133 -18.82 11.91 -8.86
C ALA A 133 -18.18 10.65 -9.46
N ILE A 134 -18.77 9.47 -9.23
CA ILE A 134 -18.34 8.20 -9.82
C ILE A 134 -18.54 8.23 -11.33
N ALA A 135 -19.72 8.65 -11.79
CA ALA A 135 -20.06 8.78 -13.22
C ALA A 135 -19.06 9.70 -13.93
N ASN A 136 -18.78 10.86 -13.34
CA ASN A 136 -17.81 11.84 -13.87
C ASN A 136 -16.38 11.30 -13.89
N THR A 137 -15.96 10.59 -12.83
CA THR A 137 -14.59 10.03 -12.72
C THR A 137 -14.36 8.90 -13.73
N LEU A 138 -15.33 8.00 -13.86
CA LEU A 138 -15.27 6.86 -14.78
C LEU A 138 -15.72 7.20 -16.20
N ARG A 139 -16.27 8.41 -16.42
CA ARG A 139 -16.82 8.89 -17.69
C ARG A 139 -17.90 7.97 -18.25
N ILE A 140 -18.80 7.52 -17.38
CA ILE A 140 -19.95 6.69 -17.73
C ILE A 140 -21.23 7.40 -17.33
N GLU A 141 -22.36 6.93 -17.84
CA GLU A 141 -23.68 7.48 -17.50
C GLU A 141 -24.03 7.19 -16.02
N GLN A 142 -24.61 8.19 -15.35
CA GLN A 142 -25.04 8.04 -13.96
C GLN A 142 -26.05 6.90 -13.77
N VAL A 143 -26.95 6.70 -14.75
CA VAL A 143 -27.93 5.60 -14.73
C VAL A 143 -27.24 4.24 -14.62
N LEU A 144 -26.12 4.05 -15.33
CA LEU A 144 -25.34 2.82 -15.26
C LEU A 144 -24.66 2.65 -13.89
N VAL A 145 -24.18 3.74 -13.28
CA VAL A 145 -23.64 3.70 -11.91
C VAL A 145 -24.70 3.26 -10.92
N GLU A 146 -25.91 3.81 -11.01
CA GLU A 146 -27.04 3.47 -10.15
C GLU A 146 -27.48 2.02 -10.35
N GLU A 147 -27.51 1.52 -11.59
CA GLU A 147 -27.77 0.10 -11.91
C GLU A 147 -26.73 -0.80 -11.22
N ILE A 148 -25.44 -0.49 -11.37
CA ILE A 148 -24.35 -1.27 -10.75
C ILE A 148 -24.46 -1.27 -9.23
N ILE A 149 -24.72 -0.11 -8.61
CA ILE A 149 -24.88 0.01 -7.15
C ILE A 149 -26.08 -0.81 -6.69
N GLY A 150 -27.22 -0.71 -7.38
CA GLY A 150 -28.41 -1.49 -7.07
C GLY A 150 -28.17 -3.00 -7.13
N ASP A 151 -27.37 -3.45 -8.10
CA ASP A 151 -27.00 -4.87 -8.22
C ASP A 151 -26.03 -5.34 -7.12
N ILE A 152 -25.14 -4.47 -6.65
CA ILE A 152 -24.29 -4.72 -5.47
C ILE A 152 -25.14 -4.81 -4.20
N GLU A 153 -26.13 -3.96 -4.04
CA GLU A 153 -27.02 -3.97 -2.87
C GLU A 153 -27.87 -5.25 -2.80
N LYS A 154 -28.39 -5.70 -3.95
CA LYS A 154 -29.12 -6.97 -4.11
C LYS A 154 -28.23 -8.21 -3.93
N THR A 155 -26.90 -8.06 -3.92
CA THR A 155 -25.96 -9.15 -3.69
C THR A 155 -26.02 -9.61 -2.22
N PRO A 156 -26.07 -10.92 -1.92
CA PRO A 156 -26.08 -11.44 -0.56
C PRO A 156 -24.93 -10.91 0.30
N GLU A 157 -25.25 -10.52 1.53
CA GLU A 157 -24.30 -9.90 2.46
C GLU A 157 -23.07 -10.77 2.74
N SER A 158 -23.23 -12.09 2.75
CA SER A 158 -22.16 -13.06 3.00
C SER A 158 -20.97 -12.98 2.04
N TYR A 159 -21.16 -12.40 0.85
CA TYR A 159 -20.07 -12.17 -0.11
C TYR A 159 -20.16 -10.81 -0.81
N ARG A 160 -20.96 -9.87 -0.31
CA ARG A 160 -21.08 -8.53 -0.91
C ARG A 160 -19.74 -7.80 -0.98
N MET A 161 -18.88 -7.93 0.04
CA MET A 161 -17.53 -7.33 0.02
C MET A 161 -16.62 -7.87 -1.08
N ALA A 162 -16.87 -9.10 -1.55
CA ALA A 162 -16.12 -9.67 -2.67
C ALA A 162 -16.36 -8.93 -4.00
N THR A 163 -17.43 -8.14 -4.10
CA THR A 163 -17.67 -7.26 -5.26
C THR A 163 -16.60 -6.17 -5.41
N CYS A 164 -15.94 -5.77 -4.34
CA CYS A 164 -14.91 -4.74 -4.35
C CYS A 164 -13.51 -5.29 -4.56
N LEU A 165 -13.36 -6.62 -4.54
CA LEU A 165 -12.07 -7.27 -4.64
C LEU A 165 -11.38 -6.90 -5.96
N PRO A 166 -10.09 -6.51 -5.94
CA PRO A 166 -9.34 -6.26 -7.16
C PRO A 166 -9.40 -7.42 -8.16
N MET A 167 -9.43 -7.07 -9.44
CA MET A 167 -9.42 -8.05 -10.54
C MET A 167 -8.04 -8.72 -10.65
N GLU A 168 -7.96 -9.83 -11.37
CA GLU A 168 -6.72 -10.61 -11.56
C GLU A 168 -5.57 -9.84 -12.23
N SER A 169 -5.87 -8.75 -12.95
CA SER A 169 -4.87 -7.86 -13.56
C SER A 169 -4.25 -6.86 -12.57
N ASP A 170 -4.77 -6.74 -11.35
CA ASP A 170 -4.30 -5.73 -10.39
C ASP A 170 -2.91 -6.11 -9.80
N PRO A 171 -1.94 -5.19 -9.82
CA PRO A 171 -0.58 -5.44 -9.32
C PRO A 171 -0.50 -5.72 -7.81
N ILE A 172 -1.56 -5.48 -7.05
CA ILE A 172 -1.60 -5.81 -5.62
C ILE A 172 -1.38 -7.31 -5.39
N TRP A 173 -1.90 -8.16 -6.28
CA TRP A 173 -1.78 -9.61 -6.16
C TRP A 173 -0.34 -10.08 -6.37
N GLU A 174 0.31 -9.57 -7.41
CA GLU A 174 1.73 -9.78 -7.67
C GLU A 174 2.57 -9.28 -6.47
N SER A 175 2.24 -8.10 -5.95
CA SER A 175 2.93 -7.50 -4.81
C SER A 175 2.79 -8.33 -3.54
N MET A 176 1.65 -8.99 -3.33
CA MET A 176 1.43 -9.93 -2.23
C MET A 176 2.26 -11.21 -2.38
N ILE A 177 2.32 -11.75 -3.60
CA ILE A 177 3.08 -12.97 -3.91
C ILE A 177 4.58 -12.70 -3.77
N TYR A 178 5.11 -11.58 -4.25
CA TYR A 178 6.53 -11.22 -4.10
C TYR A 178 6.90 -10.52 -2.78
N ASP A 179 6.01 -10.55 -1.79
CA ASP A 179 6.23 -9.98 -0.44
C ASP A 179 6.54 -8.46 -0.41
N LYS A 180 6.20 -7.74 -1.49
CA LYS A 180 6.26 -6.27 -1.53
C LYS A 180 5.11 -5.66 -0.72
N PHE A 181 3.97 -6.35 -0.65
CA PHE A 181 2.83 -5.99 0.18
C PHE A 181 2.59 -7.05 1.26
N HIS A 182 2.61 -6.63 2.53
CA HIS A 182 2.45 -7.51 3.68
C HIS A 182 1.01 -7.49 4.18
N LEU A 183 0.21 -8.48 3.75
CA LEU A 183 -1.16 -8.64 4.24
C LEU A 183 -1.16 -9.11 5.70
N ARG A 184 -1.77 -8.33 6.60
CA ARG A 184 -1.98 -8.72 7.99
C ARG A 184 -3.22 -9.59 8.09
N THR A 185 -3.03 -10.88 8.28
CA THR A 185 -4.13 -11.82 8.48
C THR A 185 -3.99 -12.59 9.79
N GLN A 186 -5.12 -12.89 10.43
CA GLN A 186 -5.19 -13.83 11.55
C GLN A 186 -5.55 -15.24 11.08
N LEU A 187 -6.07 -15.37 9.86
CA LEU A 187 -6.52 -16.63 9.29
C LEU A 187 -5.33 -17.50 8.89
N PHE A 188 -5.21 -18.66 9.53
CA PHE A 188 -4.09 -19.58 9.30
C PHE A 188 -4.10 -20.18 7.89
N SER A 189 -5.28 -20.52 7.36
CA SER A 189 -5.42 -21.07 6.00
C SER A 189 -4.91 -20.11 4.93
N LEU A 190 -5.15 -18.80 5.07
CA LEU A 190 -4.61 -17.79 4.16
C LEU A 190 -3.08 -17.68 4.26
N LYS A 191 -2.50 -17.78 5.47
CA LYS A 191 -1.04 -17.79 5.64
C LYS A 191 -0.38 -18.99 4.97
N LEU A 192 -0.99 -20.17 5.12
CA LEU A 192 -0.51 -21.39 4.46
C LEU A 192 -0.59 -21.26 2.94
N LEU A 193 -1.71 -20.76 2.42
CA LEU A 193 -1.88 -20.54 0.99
C LEU A 193 -0.83 -19.56 0.45
N LEU A 194 -0.67 -18.39 1.08
CA LEU A 194 0.34 -17.42 0.69
C LEU A 194 1.76 -18.00 0.75
N SER A 195 2.08 -18.79 1.79
CA SER A 195 3.39 -19.46 1.88
C SER A 195 3.59 -20.48 0.76
N LYS A 196 2.56 -21.27 0.43
CA LYS A 196 2.59 -22.24 -0.67
C LYS A 196 2.85 -21.52 -2.00
N LEU A 197 2.04 -20.50 -2.32
CA LEU A 197 2.16 -19.72 -3.56
C LEU A 197 3.50 -18.99 -3.69
N LYS A 198 4.05 -18.49 -2.57
CA LYS A 198 5.37 -17.88 -2.51
C LYS A 198 6.48 -18.87 -2.84
N LEU A 199 6.42 -20.07 -2.26
CA LEU A 199 7.42 -21.11 -2.49
C LEU A 199 7.38 -21.63 -3.93
N THR A 200 6.19 -21.82 -4.51
CA THR A 200 6.05 -22.27 -5.90
C THR A 200 6.62 -21.27 -6.90
N MET A 201 6.57 -19.97 -6.60
CA MET A 201 7.14 -18.91 -7.44
C MET A 201 8.67 -18.78 -7.34
N ILE A 202 9.27 -19.32 -6.27
CA ILE A 202 10.72 -19.32 -6.06
C ILE A 202 11.36 -20.57 -6.65
N ASP A 203 10.61 -21.68 -6.76
CA ASP A 203 11.14 -22.95 -7.27
C ASP A 203 11.35 -22.89 -8.79
N PRO A 204 12.60 -22.90 -9.29
CA PRO A 204 12.88 -22.85 -10.72
C PRO A 204 12.43 -24.10 -11.48
N LYS A 205 12.02 -25.17 -10.79
CA LYS A 205 11.56 -26.42 -11.41
C LYS A 205 10.07 -26.42 -11.76
N VAL A 206 9.31 -25.48 -11.20
CA VAL A 206 7.86 -25.41 -11.38
C VAL A 206 7.54 -24.21 -12.27
N GLU A 207 7.22 -24.46 -13.54
CA GLU A 207 6.65 -23.44 -14.43
C GLU A 207 5.20 -23.14 -14.01
N THR A 208 5.03 -22.41 -12.91
CA THR A 208 3.73 -21.85 -12.52
C THR A 208 3.61 -20.44 -13.08
N LYS A 209 2.54 -20.21 -13.86
CA LYS A 209 2.23 -18.85 -14.32
C LYS A 209 1.73 -18.03 -13.14
N LEU A 210 2.18 -16.79 -13.02
CA LEU A 210 1.72 -15.85 -12.00
C LEU A 210 0.18 -15.74 -11.97
N SER A 211 -0.44 -15.75 -13.16
CA SER A 211 -1.89 -15.73 -13.34
C SER A 211 -2.62 -16.83 -12.57
N ASP A 212 -2.06 -18.04 -12.52
CA ASP A 212 -2.71 -19.18 -11.88
C ASP A 212 -2.70 -19.03 -10.36
N SER A 213 -1.60 -18.52 -9.82
CA SER A 213 -1.47 -18.21 -8.38
C SER A 213 -2.37 -17.06 -7.97
N VAL A 214 -2.49 -16.02 -8.80
CA VAL A 214 -3.42 -14.91 -8.57
C VAL A 214 -4.87 -15.43 -8.58
N ASN A 215 -5.23 -16.29 -9.54
CA ASN A 215 -6.56 -16.89 -9.62
C ASN A 215 -6.88 -17.79 -8.41
N GLU A 216 -5.93 -18.62 -7.96
CA GLU A 216 -6.09 -19.44 -6.74
C GLU A 216 -6.32 -18.56 -5.51
N LEU A 217 -5.53 -17.49 -5.38
CA LEU A 217 -5.65 -16.54 -4.27
C LEU A 217 -7.00 -15.80 -4.31
N ARG A 218 -7.40 -15.27 -5.48
CA ARG A 218 -8.67 -14.55 -5.65
C ARG A 218 -9.88 -15.47 -5.37
N LYS A 219 -9.85 -16.72 -5.83
CA LYS A 219 -10.83 -17.77 -5.49
C LYS A 219 -10.92 -18.00 -3.98
N PHE A 220 -9.79 -18.00 -3.28
CA PHE A 220 -9.77 -18.14 -1.83
C PHE A 220 -10.48 -16.96 -1.13
N PHE A 221 -10.19 -15.72 -1.54
CA PHE A 221 -10.84 -14.53 -0.99
C PHE A 221 -12.36 -14.53 -1.21
N ILE A 222 -12.81 -14.87 -2.42
CA ILE A 222 -14.23 -14.95 -2.75
C ILE A 222 -14.93 -16.08 -1.97
N SER A 223 -14.24 -17.21 -1.77
CA SER A 223 -14.82 -18.34 -1.04
C SER A 223 -14.99 -18.07 0.46
N HIS A 224 -14.08 -17.30 1.06
CA HIS A 224 -14.03 -16.98 2.49
C HIS A 224 -14.43 -15.52 2.79
N ALA A 225 -15.22 -14.90 1.91
CA ALA A 225 -15.53 -13.47 1.94
C ALA A 225 -16.06 -12.98 3.30
N ASN A 226 -16.92 -13.79 3.94
CA ASN A 226 -17.53 -13.54 5.25
C ASN A 226 -16.55 -13.52 6.44
N SER A 227 -15.30 -13.96 6.26
CA SER A 227 -14.33 -14.12 7.36
C SER A 227 -13.08 -13.23 7.19
N LEU A 228 -13.00 -12.51 6.08
CA LEU A 228 -11.81 -11.79 5.63
C LEU A 228 -11.99 -10.27 5.60
N ASP A 229 -12.97 -9.70 6.30
CA ASP A 229 -13.31 -8.27 6.24
C ASP A 229 -12.11 -7.34 6.48
N ALA A 230 -11.23 -7.70 7.41
CA ALA A 230 -10.02 -6.95 7.72
C ALA A 230 -8.99 -7.02 6.57
N GLU A 231 -8.90 -8.16 5.90
CA GLU A 231 -8.04 -8.37 4.74
C GLU A 231 -8.60 -7.68 3.49
N PHE A 232 -9.92 -7.72 3.28
CA PHE A 232 -10.59 -6.92 2.23
C PHE A 232 -10.32 -5.43 2.41
N SER A 233 -10.42 -4.93 3.64
CA SER A 233 -10.15 -3.52 3.95
C SER A 233 -8.70 -3.12 3.61
N GLN A 234 -7.74 -4.01 3.86
CA GLN A 234 -6.32 -3.80 3.53
C GLN A 234 -6.07 -3.81 2.02
N ILE A 235 -6.63 -4.79 1.29
CA ILE A 235 -6.41 -4.96 -0.15
C ILE A 235 -7.10 -3.84 -0.95
N CYS A 236 -8.34 -3.52 -0.60
CA CYS A 236 -9.12 -2.49 -1.30
C CYS A 236 -8.69 -1.05 -0.92
N ALA A 237 -7.69 -0.91 -0.04
CA ALA A 237 -7.23 0.35 0.54
C ALA A 237 -8.39 1.23 1.01
N LEU A 238 -9.39 0.60 1.66
CA LEU A 238 -10.55 1.30 2.18
C LEU A 238 -10.07 2.14 3.36
N SER A 239 -10.03 3.47 3.17
CA SER A 239 -9.70 4.40 4.25
C SER A 239 -10.68 4.16 5.40
N THR A 240 -10.12 3.77 6.52
CA THR A 240 -10.79 3.37 7.76
C THR A 240 -11.40 4.57 8.49
N LYS A 241 -12.17 5.41 7.78
CA LYS A 241 -12.98 6.48 8.40
C LYS A 241 -14.10 5.93 9.30
N LYS A 242 -14.44 4.64 9.19
CA LYS A 242 -15.33 3.94 10.15
C LYS A 242 -14.59 3.26 11.32
N GLN A 243 -13.27 3.16 11.28
CA GLN A 243 -12.47 2.54 12.34
C GLN A 243 -11.92 3.58 13.35
N SER A 244 -11.92 4.88 13.01
CA SER A 244 -11.44 5.95 13.90
C SER A 244 -12.29 6.21 15.14
N VAL A 245 -13.51 5.67 15.22
CA VAL A 245 -14.40 5.82 16.40
C VAL A 245 -14.31 4.62 17.33
N GLU A 246 -14.14 3.40 16.80
CA GLU A 246 -14.01 2.17 17.61
C GLU A 246 -12.56 1.91 18.07
N GLU A 247 -11.54 2.26 17.27
CA GLU A 247 -10.11 2.04 17.62
C GLU A 247 -9.60 2.97 18.73
N ARG A 248 -10.32 4.05 19.05
CA ARG A 248 -10.04 4.84 20.27
C ARG A 248 -10.38 4.07 21.56
N ARG A 249 -11.00 2.89 21.47
CA ARG A 249 -11.37 2.06 22.62
C ARG A 249 -10.57 0.76 22.76
N SER A 250 -9.66 0.42 21.83
CA SER A 250 -8.85 -0.80 21.94
C SER A 250 -7.36 -0.58 21.64
N THR A 251 -6.69 0.22 22.48
CA THR A 251 -5.22 0.21 22.56
C THR A 251 -4.73 -1.07 23.23
N VAL A 252 -4.86 -2.21 22.55
CA VAL A 252 -3.91 -3.32 22.74
C VAL A 252 -2.83 -3.09 21.70
N THR A 253 -1.84 -2.29 22.07
CA THR A 253 -0.59 -2.14 21.33
C THR A 253 0.02 -3.54 21.13
N LYS A 254 -0.21 -4.14 19.96
CA LYS A 254 0.44 -5.39 19.56
C LYS A 254 1.95 -5.13 19.52
N LEU A 255 2.66 -5.74 20.45
CA LEU A 255 4.11 -5.64 20.57
C LEU A 255 4.75 -6.43 19.44
N VAL A 256 5.30 -5.73 18.46
CA VAL A 256 6.05 -6.34 17.36
C VAL A 256 7.53 -6.40 17.75
N LEU A 257 8.14 -7.57 17.60
CA LEU A 257 9.59 -7.71 17.76
C LEU A 257 10.27 -7.24 16.45
N PRO A 258 11.19 -6.27 16.49
CA PRO A 258 11.88 -5.79 15.30
C PRO A 258 12.63 -6.91 14.54
N SER A 259 12.74 -6.79 13.22
CA SER A 259 13.60 -7.66 12.41
C SER A 259 15.08 -7.41 12.69
N LEU A 260 15.97 -8.37 12.41
CA LEU A 260 17.42 -8.23 12.65
C LEU A 260 18.07 -7.08 11.88
N LYS A 261 17.54 -6.77 10.70
CA LYS A 261 18.01 -5.69 9.84
C LYS A 261 17.56 -4.31 10.32
N ASN A 262 16.71 -4.23 11.34
CA ASN A 262 16.23 -2.97 11.86
C ASN A 262 17.36 -2.24 12.63
N SER A 263 17.58 -0.97 12.29
CA SER A 263 18.62 -0.12 12.89
C SER A 263 18.41 0.11 14.41
N ILE A 264 17.22 -0.18 14.94
CA ILE A 264 16.90 -0.07 16.37
C ILE A 264 17.83 -0.91 17.23
N TRP A 265 18.21 -2.13 16.79
CA TRP A 265 19.12 -2.99 17.55
C TRP A 265 20.52 -2.39 17.64
N LEU A 266 21.00 -1.80 16.54
CA LEU A 266 22.27 -1.08 16.51
C LEU A 266 22.22 0.18 17.39
N LYS A 267 21.13 0.94 17.35
CA LYS A 267 20.93 2.13 18.19
C LYS A 267 20.89 1.77 19.69
N LEU A 268 20.32 0.63 20.04
CA LEU A 268 20.25 0.10 21.41
C LEU A 268 21.63 -0.31 21.97
N ILE A 269 22.41 -1.03 21.16
CA ILE A 269 23.76 -1.50 21.51
C ILE A 269 24.78 -0.34 21.44
N SER A 270 24.61 0.62 20.55
CA SER A 270 25.48 1.81 20.53
C SER A 270 25.16 2.84 21.64
N ALA A 271 24.20 2.54 22.52
CA ALA A 271 23.70 3.43 23.57
C ALA A 271 23.16 4.78 23.06
N LYS A 272 22.82 4.87 21.75
CA LYS A 272 22.13 6.02 21.17
C LYS A 272 20.67 6.11 21.61
N ILE A 273 20.10 4.97 22.01
CA ILE A 273 18.78 4.85 22.62
C ILE A 273 18.95 4.17 23.97
N ASP A 274 18.41 4.80 24.99
CA ASP A 274 18.22 4.17 26.29
C ASP A 274 16.74 3.85 26.51
N LEU A 275 16.45 2.66 27.02
CA LEU A 275 15.09 2.22 27.34
C LEU A 275 14.69 2.62 28.76
N GLY A 276 15.64 3.03 29.62
CA GLY A 276 15.35 3.33 31.02
C GLY A 276 14.64 2.17 31.73
N SER A 277 15.01 0.93 31.38
CA SER A 277 14.33 -0.28 31.85
C SER A 277 14.63 -0.53 33.33
N ASN A 278 13.59 -0.87 34.09
CA ASN A 278 13.72 -1.35 35.47
C ASN A 278 14.08 -2.85 35.54
N ASN A 279 14.26 -3.51 34.39
CA ASN A 279 14.55 -4.94 34.31
C ASN A 279 16.06 -5.19 34.41
N MET A 280 16.52 -5.58 35.61
CA MET A 280 17.94 -5.83 35.89
C MET A 280 18.59 -6.88 34.96
N PRO A 281 17.95 -8.03 34.65
CA PRO A 281 18.44 -8.97 33.63
C PRO A 281 18.70 -8.35 32.25
N LEU A 282 17.81 -7.47 31.77
CA LEU A 282 18.01 -6.76 30.50
C LEU A 282 19.20 -5.82 30.57
N ASN A 283 19.30 -5.02 31.64
CA ASN A 283 20.39 -4.05 31.79
C ASN A 283 21.77 -4.73 31.84
N LEU A 284 21.90 -5.83 32.57
CA LEU A 284 23.12 -6.63 32.60
C LEU A 284 23.44 -7.24 31.24
N PHE A 285 22.44 -7.74 30.53
CA PHE A 285 22.61 -8.29 29.19
C PHE A 285 23.06 -7.20 28.21
N LEU A 286 22.44 -6.02 28.23
CA LEU A 286 22.83 -4.88 27.41
C LEU A 286 24.26 -4.46 27.68
N VAL A 287 24.67 -4.30 28.95
CA VAL A 287 26.06 -3.93 29.30
C VAL A 287 27.05 -4.95 28.73
N ARG A 288 26.77 -6.25 28.87
CA ARG A 288 27.61 -7.31 28.30
C ARG A 288 27.65 -7.28 26.76
N SER A 289 26.51 -7.12 26.11
CA SER A 289 26.41 -7.03 24.65
C SER A 289 27.09 -5.79 24.09
N ARG A 290 27.02 -4.65 24.79
CA ARG A 290 27.73 -3.41 24.43
C ARG A 290 29.24 -3.60 24.45
N HIS A 291 29.76 -4.18 25.53
CA HIS A 291 31.19 -4.48 25.65
C HIS A 291 31.67 -5.46 24.57
N ALA A 292 30.91 -6.52 24.29
CA ALA A 292 31.23 -7.47 23.21
C ALA A 292 31.20 -6.82 21.81
N PHE A 293 30.27 -5.89 21.58
CA PHE A 293 30.14 -5.16 20.31
C PHE A 293 31.25 -4.12 20.11
N GLN A 294 31.69 -3.44 21.17
CA GLN A 294 32.75 -2.43 21.13
C GLN A 294 34.16 -3.04 20.99
N ASN A 295 34.40 -4.20 21.62
CA ASN A 295 35.72 -4.83 21.63
C ASN A 295 36.02 -5.69 20.40
N THR A 296 35.08 -5.82 19.47
CA THR A 296 35.24 -6.64 18.27
C THR A 296 35.11 -5.82 16.99
N ASN A 297 36.08 -5.93 16.10
CA ASN A 297 36.07 -5.28 14.77
C ASN A 297 35.53 -6.17 13.65
N ASP A 298 35.28 -7.45 13.93
CA ASP A 298 34.68 -8.39 12.98
C ASP A 298 33.16 -8.17 12.84
N ASN A 299 32.72 -7.97 11.61
CA ASN A 299 31.30 -7.76 11.27
C ASN A 299 30.45 -9.00 11.56
N ASN A 300 31.01 -10.22 11.47
CA ASN A 300 30.26 -11.46 11.74
C ASN A 300 29.88 -11.57 13.22
N VAL A 301 30.82 -11.27 14.12
CA VAL A 301 30.59 -11.28 15.57
C VAL A 301 29.59 -10.18 15.97
N ARG A 302 29.61 -9.01 15.30
CA ARG A 302 28.62 -7.94 15.53
C ARG A 302 27.20 -8.37 15.19
N VAL A 303 27.01 -9.10 14.08
CA VAL A 303 25.72 -9.66 13.69
C VAL A 303 25.25 -10.72 14.70
N GLU A 304 26.18 -11.52 15.22
CA GLU A 304 25.88 -12.52 16.25
C GLU A 304 25.40 -11.89 17.56
N VAL A 305 26.04 -10.81 18.03
CA VAL A 305 25.61 -10.07 19.21
C VAL A 305 24.19 -9.48 19.02
N LEU A 306 23.87 -8.96 17.83
CA LEU A 306 22.53 -8.47 17.50
C LEU A 306 21.49 -9.61 17.47
N ASN A 307 21.86 -10.78 16.95
CA ASN A 307 21.03 -11.99 17.00
C ASN A 307 20.72 -12.42 18.43
N GLN A 308 21.74 -12.46 19.30
CA GLN A 308 21.60 -12.82 20.70
C GLN A 308 20.68 -11.83 21.44
N LEU A 309 20.78 -10.53 21.14
CA LEU A 309 19.88 -9.51 21.70
C LEU A 309 18.43 -9.71 21.26
N ARG A 310 18.18 -9.95 19.97
CA ARG A 310 16.83 -10.22 19.47
C ARG A 310 16.23 -11.48 20.10
N GLU A 311 17.01 -12.55 20.19
CA GLU A 311 16.57 -13.81 20.80
C GLU A 311 16.34 -13.66 22.32
N PHE A 312 17.10 -12.80 23.00
CA PHE A 312 16.83 -12.45 24.41
C PHE A 312 15.47 -11.79 24.58
N PHE A 313 15.13 -10.79 23.73
CA PHE A 313 13.81 -10.16 23.74
C PHE A 313 12.69 -11.14 23.35
N ARG A 314 12.94 -12.06 22.42
CA ARG A 314 11.99 -13.10 22.03
C ARG A 314 11.67 -14.05 23.20
N LYS A 315 12.69 -14.53 23.90
CA LYS A 315 12.55 -15.46 25.03
C LYS A 315 11.92 -14.80 26.26
N ASN A 316 12.20 -13.52 26.48
CA ASN A 316 11.73 -12.76 27.65
C ASN A 316 10.58 -11.80 27.35
N ALA A 317 9.88 -11.96 26.22
CA ALA A 317 8.87 -11.01 25.74
C ALA A 317 7.74 -10.72 26.76
N ARG A 318 7.37 -11.70 27.61
CA ARG A 318 6.37 -11.52 28.66
C ARG A 318 6.82 -10.54 29.75
N ASN A 319 8.10 -10.59 30.11
CA ASN A 319 8.70 -9.78 31.19
C ASN A 319 9.25 -8.44 30.66
N LEU A 320 9.44 -8.32 29.34
CA LEU A 320 9.95 -7.13 28.67
C LEU A 320 8.84 -6.37 27.92
N LYS A 321 7.60 -6.48 28.41
CA LYS A 321 6.43 -5.91 27.75
C LYS A 321 6.56 -4.39 27.61
N GLN A 322 7.00 -3.71 28.67
CA GLN A 322 7.12 -2.25 28.69
C GLN A 322 8.23 -1.77 27.75
N GLU A 323 9.34 -2.50 27.72
CA GLU A 323 10.49 -2.24 26.86
C GLU A 323 10.16 -2.48 25.39
N LEU A 324 9.37 -3.52 25.09
CA LEU A 324 8.86 -3.74 23.74
C LEU A 324 7.88 -2.64 23.31
N ILE A 325 7.11 -2.04 24.22
CA ILE A 325 6.22 -0.92 23.91
C ILE A 325 7.08 0.27 23.50
N GLN A 326 8.11 0.59 24.27
CA GLN A 326 9.05 1.67 23.97
C GLN A 326 9.79 1.43 22.66
N ILE A 327 10.30 0.23 22.41
CA ILE A 327 10.94 -0.14 21.14
C ILE A 327 9.97 0.09 19.97
N ASN A 328 8.70 -0.32 20.09
CA ASN A 328 7.70 -0.11 19.05
C ASN A 328 7.33 1.37 18.87
N GLN A 329 7.28 2.15 19.95
CA GLN A 329 7.07 3.59 19.88
C GLN A 329 8.22 4.28 19.14
N ILE A 330 9.46 3.88 19.40
CA ILE A 330 10.64 4.45 18.75
C ILE A 330 10.76 3.98 17.28
N MET A 331 10.35 2.76 16.96
CA MET A 331 10.31 2.27 15.58
C MET A 331 9.25 2.95 14.72
N ASN A 332 8.08 3.23 15.29
CA ASN A 332 6.97 3.87 14.59
C ASN A 332 7.00 5.40 14.71
N ALA A 333 7.89 5.94 15.54
CA ALA A 333 8.22 7.35 15.46
C ALA A 333 8.75 7.58 14.03
N PRO A 334 8.19 8.53 13.27
CA PRO A 334 8.79 8.92 12.00
C PRO A 334 10.24 9.20 12.31
N GLU A 335 11.18 8.53 11.60
CA GLU A 335 12.60 8.78 11.81
C GLU A 335 12.76 10.28 11.82
N GLU A 336 13.25 10.82 12.95
CA GLU A 336 13.68 12.20 13.04
C GLU A 336 14.61 12.37 11.85
N HIS A 337 14.09 12.96 10.77
CA HIS A 337 14.93 13.60 9.80
C HIS A 337 15.57 14.67 10.67
N GLN A 338 16.77 14.36 11.16
CA GLN A 338 17.68 15.38 11.63
C GLN A 338 17.86 16.25 10.40
N VAL A 339 16.99 17.25 10.28
CA VAL A 339 17.13 18.32 9.33
C VAL A 339 18.55 18.82 9.59
N SER A 340 19.44 18.61 8.63
CA SER A 340 20.79 19.12 8.71
C SER A 340 20.69 20.63 8.67
N LEU A 341 20.71 21.25 9.85
CA LEU A 341 20.75 22.70 9.98
C LEU A 341 22.00 23.22 9.25
N PRO A 342 21.90 24.37 8.55
CA PRO A 342 23.05 25.01 7.93
C PRO A 342 24.21 25.19 8.91
N ASP A 343 25.43 25.13 8.39
CA ASP A 343 26.65 25.25 9.18
C ASP A 343 26.75 26.60 9.92
N GLU A 344 27.55 26.67 10.98
CA GLU A 344 27.73 27.87 11.84
C GLU A 344 28.22 29.09 11.06
N HIS A 345 28.88 28.88 9.93
CA HIS A 345 29.38 29.92 9.05
C HIS A 345 28.38 30.36 7.97
N SER A 346 27.19 29.75 7.90
CA SER A 346 26.17 30.13 6.93
C SER A 346 25.66 31.56 7.18
N ASP A 347 25.60 32.36 6.11
CA ASP A 347 25.12 33.74 6.15
C ASP A 347 23.67 33.88 6.61
N VAL A 348 22.89 32.80 6.55
CA VAL A 348 21.51 32.75 7.06
C VAL A 348 21.46 33.09 8.53
N TRP A 349 22.40 32.60 9.34
CA TRP A 349 22.42 32.89 10.78
C TRP A 349 22.73 34.35 11.07
N LYS A 350 23.63 34.96 10.28
CA LYS A 350 23.92 36.39 10.37
C LYS A 350 22.73 37.25 9.95
N ARG A 351 22.00 36.84 8.90
CA ARG A 351 20.77 37.51 8.46
C ARG A 351 19.67 37.44 9.51
N ILE A 352 19.48 36.26 10.12
CA ILE A 352 18.57 36.08 11.26
C ILE A 352 18.94 37.00 12.42
N LEU A 353 20.23 37.21 12.71
CA LEU A 353 20.64 38.11 13.78
C LEU A 353 20.50 39.60 13.41
N LYS A 354 20.53 39.97 12.13
CA LYS A 354 20.44 41.39 11.69
C LYS A 354 19.02 41.88 11.41
N ASP A 355 18.09 41.00 11.03
CA ASP A 355 16.75 41.39 10.61
C ASP A 355 15.66 40.70 11.44
N ASP A 356 14.85 41.53 12.12
CA ASP A 356 13.72 41.13 12.97
C ASP A 356 12.60 40.41 12.21
N THR A 357 12.52 40.60 10.89
CA THR A 357 11.42 40.11 10.03
C THR A 357 11.81 38.97 9.11
N PHE A 358 13.10 38.64 9.01
CA PHE A 358 13.62 37.66 8.06
C PHE A 358 13.02 36.25 8.27
N ILE A 359 12.79 35.85 9.52
CA ILE A 359 12.05 34.63 9.86
C ILE A 359 10.91 35.02 10.81
N PRO A 360 9.69 35.23 10.30
CA PRO A 360 8.55 35.52 11.15
C PRO A 360 8.22 34.28 11.99
N SER A 361 8.35 34.41 13.30
CA SER A 361 8.01 33.34 14.24
C SER A 361 6.83 33.76 15.11
N ALA A 362 5.97 32.80 15.48
CA ALA A 362 4.99 32.97 16.55
C ALA A 362 5.57 32.62 17.93
N HIS A 363 6.79 32.06 17.98
CA HIS A 363 7.41 31.53 19.18
C HIS A 363 8.05 32.63 20.04
N ILE A 364 7.39 32.98 21.15
CA ILE A 364 7.80 34.11 22.03
C ILE A 364 9.23 33.94 22.57
N ALA A 365 9.61 32.74 23.01
CA ALA A 365 10.94 32.48 23.54
C ALA A 365 12.04 32.63 22.48
N TYR A 366 11.72 32.39 21.21
CA TYR A 366 12.66 32.60 20.11
C TYR A 366 12.89 34.09 19.86
N LYS A 367 11.82 34.90 19.87
CA LYS A 367 11.91 36.36 19.76
C LYS A 367 12.70 36.99 20.90
N LEU A 368 12.47 36.54 22.13
CA LEU A 368 13.20 37.03 23.31
C LEU A 368 14.69 36.67 23.24
N LEU A 369 15.02 35.45 22.78
CA LEU A 369 16.40 35.03 22.57
C LEU A 369 17.09 35.91 21.51
N LEU A 370 16.45 36.12 20.35
CA LEU A 370 16.99 36.96 19.30
C LEU A 370 17.19 38.41 19.77
N SER A 371 16.21 38.98 20.47
CA SER A 371 16.31 40.32 21.03
C SER A 371 17.48 40.45 22.01
N ASN A 372 17.67 39.47 22.89
CA ASN A 372 18.77 39.46 23.85
C ASN A 372 20.13 39.32 23.14
N LEU A 373 20.27 38.36 22.23
CA LEU A 373 21.51 38.16 21.48
C LEU A 373 21.87 39.35 20.59
N ARG A 374 20.89 40.01 19.97
CA ARG A 374 21.07 41.27 19.24
C ARG A 374 21.58 42.39 20.14
N SER A 375 20.99 42.55 21.32
CA SER A 375 21.45 43.55 22.29
C SER A 375 22.89 43.30 22.75
N GLN A 376 23.29 42.03 22.91
CA GLN A 376 24.66 41.65 23.25
C GLN A 376 25.66 41.96 22.12
N ILE A 377 25.28 41.71 20.87
CA ILE A 377 26.09 42.05 19.69
C ILE A 377 26.21 43.57 19.52
N LEU A 378 25.13 44.31 19.80
CA LEU A 378 25.11 45.77 19.68
C LEU A 378 25.96 46.45 20.76
N MET A 379 26.05 45.85 21.95
CA MET A 379 26.87 46.34 23.05
C MET A 379 28.36 45.97 22.90
N ASN A 380 28.68 44.83 22.28
CA ASN A 380 30.05 44.37 22.03
C ASN A 380 30.16 43.76 20.61
N PRO A 381 30.59 44.57 19.61
CA PRO A 381 30.66 44.14 18.21
C PRO A 381 31.93 43.34 17.90
N ASP A 382 32.24 42.35 18.74
CA ASP A 382 33.37 41.44 18.53
C ASP A 382 32.93 40.24 17.66
N PRO A 383 33.67 39.88 16.59
CA PRO A 383 33.36 38.71 15.76
C PRO A 383 33.21 37.40 16.54
N VAL A 384 33.87 37.27 17.70
CA VAL A 384 33.73 36.09 18.57
C VAL A 384 32.36 36.05 19.26
N VAL A 385 31.80 37.22 19.60
CA VAL A 385 30.48 37.36 20.24
C VAL A 385 29.38 37.06 19.22
N GLU A 386 29.54 37.50 17.96
CA GLU A 386 28.62 37.18 16.87
C GLU A 386 28.56 35.66 16.61
N LEU A 387 29.71 34.99 16.58
CA LEU A 387 29.78 33.53 16.36
C LEU A 387 29.15 32.74 17.52
N ASN A 388 29.33 33.19 18.76
CA ASN A 388 28.67 32.60 19.92
C ASN A 388 27.15 32.81 19.91
N ALA A 389 26.67 33.96 19.42
CA ALA A 389 25.26 34.21 19.24
C ALA A 389 24.64 33.29 18.16
N VAL A 390 25.34 33.09 17.03
CA VAL A 390 24.93 32.14 15.99
C VAL A 390 24.80 30.72 16.54
N ARG A 391 25.79 30.26 17.32
CA ARG A 391 25.74 28.93 17.98
C ARG A 391 24.53 28.79 18.89
N ARG A 392 24.26 29.80 19.73
CA ARG A 392 23.10 29.79 20.63
C ARG A 392 21.76 29.74 19.89
N VAL A 393 21.64 30.43 18.76
CA VAL A 393 20.43 30.37 17.91
C VAL A 393 20.27 28.98 17.28
N ARG A 394 21.35 28.43 16.72
CA ARG A 394 21.38 27.08 16.12
C ARG A 394 21.02 26.01 17.15
N ASP A 395 21.61 26.07 18.33
CA ASP A 395 21.33 25.14 19.42
C ASP A 395 19.89 25.27 19.91
N PHE A 396 19.39 26.50 20.06
CA PHE A 396 17.99 26.72 20.44
C PHE A 396 17.02 26.10 19.42
N MET A 397 17.29 26.27 18.12
CA MET A 397 16.50 25.66 17.06
C MET A 397 16.61 24.14 17.04
N LYS A 398 17.79 23.59 17.31
CA LYS A 398 18.03 22.14 17.41
C LYS A 398 17.28 21.50 18.58
N HIS A 399 17.17 22.18 19.72
CA HIS A 399 16.44 21.66 20.88
C HIS A 399 14.92 21.80 20.74
N ASN A 400 14.44 22.78 19.98
CA ASN A 400 13.01 23.11 19.87
C ASN A 400 12.42 22.74 18.49
N GLN A 401 13.00 21.75 17.81
CA GLN A 401 12.63 21.43 16.42
C GLN A 401 11.15 21.10 16.23
N ARG A 402 10.55 20.46 17.25
CA ARG A 402 9.15 20.05 17.25
C ARG A 402 8.16 21.22 17.20
N PHE A 403 8.51 22.36 17.78
CA PHE A 403 7.63 23.52 17.93
C PHE A 403 7.88 24.61 16.88
N MET A 404 9.02 24.54 16.17
CA MET A 404 9.46 25.54 15.20
C MET A 404 9.59 24.99 13.78
N GLN A 405 8.65 24.14 13.37
CA GLN A 405 8.72 23.46 12.06
C GLN A 405 8.65 24.42 10.87
N GLN A 406 7.91 25.53 10.99
CA GLN A 406 7.76 26.51 9.91
C GLN A 406 9.04 27.33 9.76
N GLU A 407 9.62 27.76 10.88
CA GLU A 407 10.86 28.51 10.95
C GLU A 407 12.04 27.69 10.43
N LEU A 408 12.12 26.41 10.82
CA LEU A 408 13.14 25.49 10.31
C LEU A 408 13.08 25.33 8.81
N ARG A 409 11.88 25.18 8.22
CA ARG A 409 11.72 25.12 6.76
C ARG A 409 12.25 26.39 6.07
N MET A 410 12.02 27.56 6.67
CA MET A 410 12.55 28.81 6.13
C MET A 410 14.08 28.90 6.26
N VAL A 411 14.66 28.46 7.38
CA VAL A 411 16.12 28.41 7.56
C VAL A 411 16.78 27.49 6.53
N ILE A 412 16.20 26.31 6.28
CA ILE A 412 16.69 25.34 5.29
C ILE A 412 16.61 25.94 3.88
N ASN A 413 15.46 26.45 3.47
CA ASN A 413 15.26 26.98 2.12
C ASN A 413 16.21 28.16 1.82
N ASN A 414 16.48 29.00 2.82
CA ASN A 414 17.41 30.13 2.70
C ASN A 414 18.89 29.72 2.89
N GLY A 415 19.14 28.56 3.51
CA GLY A 415 20.49 28.04 3.81
C GLY A 415 21.18 27.36 2.65
N TYR A 416 20.41 26.90 1.66
CA TYR A 416 20.91 26.23 0.44
C TYR A 416 20.84 27.13 -0.81
N SER A 417 20.43 28.39 -0.68
CA SER A 417 20.24 29.33 -1.81
C SER A 417 21.41 30.30 -2.01
N ASN A 418 22.62 29.96 -1.54
CA ASN A 418 23.87 30.64 -1.88
C ASN A 418 24.85 29.67 -2.53
#